data_AF-A0A8X6GB70-F1
#
_entry.id   AF-A0A8X6GB70-F1
#
_cell.length_a   1.000
_cell.length_b   1.000
_cell.length_c   1.000
_cell.angle_alpha   90.00
_cell.angle_beta   90.00
_cell.angle_gamma   90.00
#
_symmetry.space_group_name_H-M   'P 1'
#
loop_
_entity.id
_entity.type
_entity.pdbx_description
1 polymer ?
#
loop_
_entity_poly.entity_id
_entity_poly.type
_entity_poly.pdbx_seq_one_letter_code
_entity_poly.pdbx_strand_id
1 'polypeptide(L)'
;MEFKAHIEKLVGAANWSKWKRQIELLLRHHDVHDVVCGDRECPRLPAEASAEAIAAYEKAQKAFIKDDSLAQLILVGNMDDSNAELTSVCNTVKSVWEKLLSIYEQSSGQRLDRLMEKFFRSEKELEDDIASHIAKLQRNFSELNDELRRVAKTTLPDLLLMSRIMSTLPSEYFEFKSVWESVPIKERSVNKLTERLRLIEMRLPSKSTDSTALVATKKKVFKKPERKCYVCRKPGHKDCC
;
A
#
# COMPACT_ATOMS: atom_id res chain seq x y z
N MET A 1 -29.50 20.07 2.08
CA MET A 1 -28.27 19.94 2.88
C MET A 1 -27.13 19.92 1.87
N GLU A 2 -26.30 20.96 1.80
CA GLU A 2 -25.14 20.96 0.90
C GLU A 2 -24.13 19.95 1.44
N PHE A 3 -23.75 18.98 0.61
CA PHE A 3 -22.72 18.01 0.97
C PHE A 3 -21.38 18.73 1.08
N LYS A 4 -20.75 18.68 2.26
CA LYS A 4 -19.44 19.28 2.51
C LYS A 4 -18.45 18.19 2.90
N ALA A 5 -17.65 17.74 1.94
CA ALA A 5 -16.52 16.87 2.22
C ALA A 5 -15.38 17.70 2.85
N HIS A 6 -14.83 17.23 3.97
CA HIS A 6 -13.56 17.77 4.47
C HIS A 6 -12.42 16.94 3.89
N ILE A 7 -11.64 17.55 3.00
CA ILE A 7 -10.47 16.95 2.36
C ILE A 7 -9.25 17.76 2.81
N GLU A 8 -8.23 17.07 3.32
CA GLU A 8 -6.95 17.71 3.63
C GLU A 8 -6.33 18.27 2.34
N LYS A 9 -5.69 19.43 2.39
CA LYS A 9 -5.05 20.00 1.19
C LYS A 9 -3.97 19.06 0.63
N LEU A 10 -3.81 19.02 -0.69
CA LEU A 10 -2.66 18.39 -1.32
C LEU A 10 -1.40 19.16 -0.94
N VAL A 11 -0.46 18.50 -0.26
CA VAL A 11 0.82 19.09 0.15
C VAL A 11 2.01 18.47 -0.60
N GLY A 12 1.79 17.34 -1.27
CA GLY A 12 2.80 16.71 -2.11
C GLY A 12 2.64 15.19 -2.18
N ALA A 13 3.73 14.51 -2.54
CA ALA A 13 3.73 13.06 -2.75
C ALA A 13 3.32 12.26 -1.50
N ALA A 14 3.52 12.82 -0.30
CA ALA A 14 3.23 12.15 0.96
C ALA A 14 1.73 11.83 1.15
N ASN A 15 0.84 12.70 0.68
CA ASN A 15 -0.61 12.51 0.82
C ASN A 15 -1.35 12.33 -0.52
N TRP A 16 -0.64 12.32 -1.65
CA TRP A 16 -1.21 12.17 -2.99
C TRP A 16 -2.24 11.03 -3.10
N SER A 17 -1.90 9.80 -2.70
CA SER A 17 -2.80 8.65 -2.86
C SER A 17 -4.13 8.83 -2.11
N LYS A 18 -4.07 9.33 -0.86
CA LYS A 18 -5.26 9.60 -0.04
C LYS A 18 -6.07 10.75 -0.63
N TRP A 19 -5.41 11.84 -0.97
CA TRP A 19 -6.01 13.04 -1.55
C TRP A 19 -6.72 12.74 -2.86
N LYS A 20 -6.02 12.10 -3.82
CA LYS A 20 -6.56 11.69 -5.13
C LYS A 20 -7.83 10.89 -4.96
N ARG A 21 -7.84 9.89 -4.08
CA ARG A 21 -9.02 9.07 -3.81
C ARG A 21 -10.20 9.90 -3.29
N GLN A 22 -9.97 10.81 -2.35
CA GLN A 22 -11.03 11.66 -1.81
C GLN A 22 -11.60 12.61 -2.86
N ILE A 23 -10.74 13.21 -3.68
CA ILE A 23 -11.13 14.10 -4.77
C ILE A 23 -11.91 13.37 -5.84
N GLU A 24 -11.48 12.19 -6.28
CA GLU A 24 -12.24 11.39 -7.24
C GLU A 24 -13.64 11.03 -6.74
N LEU A 25 -13.79 10.74 -5.44
CA LEU A 25 -15.11 10.50 -4.84
C LEU A 25 -15.98 11.76 -4.85
N LEU A 26 -15.39 12.92 -4.54
CA LEU A 26 -16.09 14.21 -4.57
C LEU A 26 -16.52 14.58 -6.00
N LEU A 27 -15.64 14.41 -6.99
CA LEU A 27 -15.94 14.64 -8.40
C LEU A 27 -17.07 13.73 -8.90
N ARG A 28 -17.09 12.45 -8.49
CA ARG A 28 -18.18 11.51 -8.81
C ARG A 28 -19.49 11.89 -8.13
N HIS A 29 -19.45 12.38 -6.90
CA HIS A 29 -20.64 12.89 -6.20
C HIS A 29 -21.28 14.07 -6.94
N HIS A 30 -20.45 14.93 -7.54
CA HIS A 30 -20.90 16.06 -8.35
C HIS A 30 -21.14 15.74 -9.83
N ASP A 31 -20.96 14.49 -10.25
CA ASP A 31 -21.13 14.04 -11.64
C ASP A 31 -20.26 14.79 -12.67
N VAL A 32 -19.03 15.14 -12.27
CA VAL A 32 -18.06 15.87 -13.13
C VAL A 32 -16.74 15.13 -13.31
N HIS A 33 -16.64 13.89 -12.82
CA HIS A 33 -15.43 13.07 -12.94
C HIS A 33 -15.07 12.76 -14.40
N ASP A 34 -16.06 12.62 -15.27
CA ASP A 34 -15.91 12.34 -16.70
C ASP A 34 -15.20 13.48 -17.48
N VAL A 35 -15.41 14.73 -17.08
CA VAL A 35 -14.68 15.90 -17.61
C VAL A 35 -13.19 15.83 -17.25
N VAL A 36 -12.89 15.42 -16.01
CA VAL A 36 -11.53 15.31 -15.48
C VAL A 36 -10.75 14.20 -16.17
N CYS A 37 -11.38 13.05 -16.40
CA CYS A 37 -10.76 11.94 -17.12
C CYS A 37 -10.70 12.16 -18.64
N GLY A 38 -11.44 13.15 -19.15
CA GLY A 38 -11.52 13.44 -20.57
C GLY A 38 -12.43 12.47 -21.34
N ASP A 39 -13.29 11.72 -20.65
CA ASP A 39 -14.32 10.88 -21.27
C ASP A 39 -15.40 11.74 -21.92
N ARG A 40 -15.66 12.92 -21.33
CA ARG A 40 -16.50 13.97 -21.90
C ARG A 40 -15.62 15.10 -22.41
N GLU A 41 -15.69 15.37 -23.71
CA GLU A 41 -14.95 16.48 -24.34
C GLU A 41 -15.85 17.70 -24.56
N CYS A 42 -15.21 18.88 -24.61
CA CYS A 42 -15.90 20.11 -24.98
C CYS A 42 -16.51 19.94 -26.39
N PRO A 43 -17.81 20.18 -26.57
CA PRO A 43 -18.45 20.03 -27.87
C PRO A 43 -17.80 20.94 -28.90
N ARG A 44 -17.75 20.49 -30.15
CA ARG A 44 -17.23 21.26 -31.29
C ARG A 44 -18.38 21.59 -32.23
N LEU A 45 -18.41 22.81 -32.74
CA LEU A 45 -19.40 23.21 -33.72
C LEU A 45 -19.10 22.53 -35.07
N PRO A 46 -20.08 21.88 -35.72
CA PRO A 46 -19.91 21.35 -37.08
C PRO A 46 -19.65 22.47 -38.10
N ALA A 47 -18.91 22.18 -39.17
CA ALA A 47 -18.55 23.15 -40.20
C ALA A 47 -19.76 23.75 -40.93
N GLU A 48 -20.83 22.98 -41.07
CA GLU A 48 -22.13 23.43 -41.59
C GLU A 48 -23.20 23.05 -40.56
N ALA A 49 -23.60 24.02 -39.74
CA ALA A 49 -24.57 23.81 -38.67
C ALA A 49 -25.87 24.56 -38.97
N SER A 50 -27.01 23.88 -38.85
CA SER A 50 -28.32 24.55 -38.85
C SER A 50 -28.46 25.45 -37.62
N ALA A 51 -29.45 26.36 -37.63
CA ALA A 51 -29.75 27.20 -36.47
C ALA A 51 -30.03 26.37 -35.20
N GLU A 52 -30.72 25.23 -35.35
CA GLU A 52 -30.99 24.29 -34.26
C GLU A 52 -29.72 23.62 -33.73
N ALA A 53 -28.79 23.26 -34.63
CA ALA A 53 -27.51 22.66 -34.25
C ALA A 53 -26.61 23.67 -33.51
N ILE A 54 -26.63 24.95 -33.92
CA ILE A 54 -25.92 26.04 -33.22
C ILE A 54 -26.48 26.22 -31.80
N ALA A 55 -27.81 26.30 -31.64
CA ALA A 55 -28.43 26.45 -30.33
C ALA A 55 -28.16 25.26 -29.40
N ALA A 56 -28.17 24.03 -29.94
CA ALA A 56 -27.81 22.82 -29.19
C ALA A 56 -26.34 22.83 -28.76
N TYR A 57 -25.43 23.24 -29.65
CA TYR A 57 -24.01 23.40 -29.36
C TYR A 57 -23.76 24.42 -28.23
N GLU A 58 -24.35 25.61 -28.31
CA GLU A 58 -24.16 26.66 -27.29
C GLU A 58 -24.63 26.19 -25.90
N LYS A 59 -25.77 25.49 -25.86
CA LYS A 59 -26.29 24.89 -24.62
C LYS A 59 -25.33 23.83 -24.06
N ALA A 60 -24.83 22.93 -24.90
CA ALA A 60 -23.90 21.88 -24.50
C ALA A 60 -22.54 22.46 -24.05
N GLN A 61 -22.03 23.47 -24.77
CA GLN A 61 -20.78 24.14 -24.43
C GLN A 61 -20.89 24.85 -23.08
N LYS A 62 -21.99 25.58 -22.84
CA LYS A 62 -22.23 26.25 -21.56
C LYS A 62 -22.32 25.26 -20.39
N ALA A 63 -22.96 24.11 -20.60
CA ALA A 63 -23.01 23.03 -19.61
C ALA A 63 -21.62 22.46 -19.33
N PHE A 64 -20.84 22.17 -20.38
CA PHE A 64 -19.48 21.68 -20.26
C PHE A 64 -18.58 22.66 -19.48
N ILE A 65 -18.60 23.95 -19.85
CA ILE A 65 -17.79 24.98 -19.17
C ILE A 65 -18.16 25.07 -17.69
N LYS A 66 -19.44 24.94 -17.35
CA LYS A 66 -19.89 24.95 -15.95
C LYS A 66 -19.32 23.77 -15.16
N ASP A 67 -19.36 22.58 -15.74
CA ASP A 67 -18.88 21.35 -15.11
C ASP A 67 -17.36 21.34 -14.99
N ASP A 68 -16.65 21.78 -16.04
CA ASP A 68 -15.20 22.01 -16.03
C ASP A 68 -14.81 23.02 -14.94
N SER A 69 -15.52 24.15 -14.84
CA SER A 69 -15.28 25.16 -13.80
C SER A 69 -15.52 24.62 -12.39
N LEU A 70 -16.58 23.84 -12.18
CA LEU A 70 -16.85 23.19 -10.89
C LEU A 70 -15.72 22.23 -10.52
N ALA A 71 -15.29 21.40 -11.47
CA ALA A 71 -14.22 20.45 -11.24
C ALA A 71 -12.88 21.16 -10.98
N GLN A 72 -12.56 22.26 -11.69
CA GLN A 72 -11.40 23.10 -11.41
C GLN A 72 -11.45 23.69 -9.99
N LEU A 73 -12.59 24.22 -9.57
CA LEU A 73 -12.78 24.75 -8.21
C LEU A 73 -12.57 23.66 -7.15
N ILE A 74 -13.04 22.43 -7.39
CA ILE A 74 -12.81 21.29 -6.51
C ILE A 74 -11.31 20.98 -6.42
N LEU A 75 -10.59 20.90 -7.54
CA LEU A 75 -9.15 20.60 -7.52
C LEU A 75 -8.36 21.71 -6.81
N VAL A 76 -8.46 22.95 -7.31
CA VAL A 76 -7.67 24.09 -6.83
C VAL A 76 -8.01 24.42 -5.37
N GLY A 77 -9.29 24.35 -4.99
CA GLY A 77 -9.73 24.62 -3.62
C GLY A 77 -9.21 23.61 -2.59
N ASN A 78 -8.77 22.43 -3.03
CA ASN A 78 -8.23 21.38 -2.18
C ASN A 78 -6.71 21.20 -2.33
N MET A 79 -6.02 22.19 -2.88
CA MET A 79 -4.56 22.23 -2.98
C MET A 79 -3.94 23.24 -2.02
N ASP A 80 -2.68 23.03 -1.67
CA ASP A 80 -1.84 24.10 -1.13
C ASP A 80 -1.41 25.08 -2.22
N ASP A 81 -0.82 26.20 -1.79
CA ASP A 81 -0.48 27.30 -2.70
C ASP A 81 0.61 26.89 -3.70
N SER A 82 1.53 25.99 -3.29
CA SER A 82 2.56 25.46 -4.18
C SER A 82 1.97 24.65 -5.32
N ASN A 83 0.97 23.80 -5.05
CA ASN A 83 0.28 23.02 -6.05
C ASN A 83 -0.63 23.87 -6.95
N ALA A 84 -1.30 24.85 -6.36
CA ALA A 84 -2.09 25.81 -7.14
C ALA A 84 -1.21 26.54 -8.15
N GLU A 85 -0.04 27.04 -7.74
CA GLU A 85 0.92 27.70 -8.63
C GLU A 85 1.44 26.77 -9.74
N LEU A 86 1.73 25.50 -9.42
CA LEU A 86 2.19 24.51 -10.43
C LEU A 86 1.17 24.25 -11.54
N THR A 87 -0.11 24.49 -11.26
CA THR A 87 -1.23 24.26 -12.19
C THR A 87 -1.80 25.55 -12.76
N SER A 88 -1.25 26.72 -12.43
CA SER A 88 -1.80 28.04 -12.77
C SER A 88 -1.96 28.28 -14.28
N VAL A 89 -1.12 27.64 -15.10
CA VAL A 89 -1.16 27.74 -16.58
C VAL A 89 -2.15 26.77 -17.24
N CYS A 90 -2.82 25.91 -16.46
CA CYS A 90 -3.76 24.92 -16.97
C CYS A 90 -5.16 25.53 -17.09
N ASN A 91 -5.68 25.62 -18.32
CA ASN A 91 -6.98 26.27 -18.58
C ASN A 91 -8.20 25.34 -18.47
N THR A 92 -8.00 24.04 -18.29
CA THR A 92 -9.07 23.03 -18.23
C THR A 92 -8.83 22.13 -17.04
N VAL A 93 -9.88 21.56 -16.45
CA VAL A 93 -9.69 20.62 -15.33
C VAL A 93 -8.89 19.39 -15.75
N LYS A 94 -9.05 18.94 -17.00
CA LYS A 94 -8.28 17.84 -17.57
C LYS A 94 -6.78 18.15 -17.56
N SER A 95 -6.37 19.32 -18.02
CA SER A 95 -4.96 19.70 -18.02
C SER A 95 -4.38 19.88 -16.61
N VAL A 96 -5.18 20.41 -15.66
CA VAL A 96 -4.80 20.45 -14.24
C VAL A 96 -4.55 19.02 -13.73
N TRP A 97 -5.47 18.09 -13.98
CA TRP A 97 -5.38 16.71 -13.53
C TRP A 97 -4.18 15.97 -14.14
N GLU A 98 -3.98 16.09 -15.45
CA GLU A 98 -2.83 15.51 -16.16
C GLU A 98 -1.50 16.05 -15.62
N LYS A 99 -1.43 17.35 -15.30
CA LYS A 99 -0.24 17.96 -14.69
C LYS A 99 0.07 17.33 -13.34
N LEU A 100 -0.93 17.17 -12.47
CA LEU A 100 -0.72 16.53 -11.17
C LEU A 100 -0.30 15.06 -11.30
N LEU A 101 -0.94 14.31 -12.20
CA LEU A 101 -0.54 12.94 -12.52
C LEU A 101 0.92 12.91 -12.98
N SER A 102 1.37 13.84 -13.83
CA SER A 102 2.75 13.87 -14.29
C SER A 102 3.76 14.12 -13.15
N ILE A 103 3.38 14.89 -12.12
CA ILE A 103 4.24 15.24 -10.98
C ILE A 103 4.28 14.11 -9.95
N TYR A 104 3.12 13.57 -9.60
CA TYR A 104 2.97 12.64 -8.47
C TYR A 104 2.90 11.17 -8.88
N GLU A 105 2.59 10.90 -10.14
CA GLU A 105 2.52 9.57 -10.73
C GLU A 105 3.60 9.41 -11.81
N GLN A 106 4.87 9.55 -11.38
CA GLN A 106 6.10 9.25 -12.12
C GLN A 106 5.93 8.19 -13.21
N SER A 107 6.75 8.28 -14.28
CA SER A 107 6.67 7.40 -15.46
C SER A 107 6.29 5.97 -15.10
N SER A 108 5.26 5.49 -15.79
CA SER A 108 4.49 4.33 -15.37
C SER A 108 5.33 3.05 -15.24
N GLY A 109 6.39 2.92 -16.06
CA GLY A 109 7.40 1.86 -15.95
C GLY A 109 8.24 1.93 -14.67
N GLN A 110 8.89 3.06 -14.38
CA GLN A 110 9.71 3.20 -13.16
C GLN A 110 8.85 3.12 -11.90
N ARG A 111 7.62 3.64 -11.95
CA ARG A 111 6.66 3.52 -10.85
C ARG A 111 6.27 2.05 -10.64
N LEU A 112 6.02 1.29 -11.71
CA LEU A 112 5.74 -0.13 -11.62
C LEU A 112 6.90 -0.89 -10.96
N ASP A 113 8.14 -0.68 -11.41
CA ASP A 113 9.32 -1.33 -10.86
C ASP A 113 9.48 -1.05 -9.35
N ARG A 114 9.33 0.23 -8.96
CA ARG A 114 9.38 0.65 -7.55
C ARG A 114 8.26 0.03 -6.71
N LEU A 115 7.03 -0.05 -7.24
CA LEU A 115 5.90 -0.64 -6.55
C LEU A 115 6.07 -2.16 -6.39
N MET A 116 6.57 -2.84 -7.41
CA MET A 116 6.94 -4.26 -7.33
C MET A 116 8.00 -4.47 -6.23
N GLU A 117 9.08 -3.69 -6.27
CA GLU A 117 10.14 -3.77 -5.26
C GLU A 117 9.60 -3.51 -3.84
N LYS A 118 8.80 -2.47 -3.66
CA LYS A 118 8.17 -2.13 -2.37
C LYS A 118 7.29 -3.28 -1.86
N PHE A 119 6.50 -3.91 -2.72
CA PHE A 119 5.64 -5.04 -2.34
C PHE A 119 6.47 -6.28 -1.96
N PHE A 120 7.46 -6.65 -2.77
CA PHE A 120 8.26 -7.86 -2.53
C PHE A 120 9.32 -7.71 -1.43
N ARG A 121 9.76 -6.50 -1.09
CA ARG A 121 10.68 -6.25 0.04
C ARG A 121 9.98 -5.97 1.38
N SER A 122 8.66 -5.73 1.38
CA SER A 122 7.94 -5.45 2.62
C SER A 122 7.95 -6.67 3.54
N GLU A 123 8.57 -6.56 4.70
CA GLU A 123 8.57 -7.58 5.76
C GLU A 123 7.79 -7.10 6.99
N LYS A 124 7.40 -8.02 7.87
CA LYS A 124 6.75 -7.66 9.13
C LYS A 124 7.79 -7.10 10.10
N GLU A 125 7.63 -5.85 10.50
CA GLU A 125 8.47 -5.25 11.53
C GLU A 125 8.14 -5.82 12.92
N LEU A 126 9.10 -5.75 13.84
CA LEU A 126 8.94 -6.29 15.19
C LEU A 126 7.87 -5.57 16.01
N GLU A 127 7.69 -4.27 15.74
CA GLU A 127 6.78 -3.36 16.46
C GLU A 127 5.38 -3.31 15.85
N ASP A 128 5.24 -3.63 14.56
CA ASP A 128 3.94 -3.65 13.88
C ASP A 128 3.09 -4.81 14.41
N ASP A 129 1.83 -4.56 14.75
CA ASP A 129 0.86 -5.64 14.91
C ASP A 129 0.52 -6.28 13.54
N ILE A 130 -0.03 -7.49 13.57
CA ILE A 130 -0.39 -8.25 12.37
C ILE A 130 -1.38 -7.51 11.48
N ALA A 131 -2.37 -6.83 12.05
CA ALA A 131 -3.39 -6.14 11.27
C ALA A 131 -2.79 -4.93 10.53
N SER A 132 -1.94 -4.17 11.21
CA SER A 132 -1.20 -3.04 10.66
C SER A 132 -0.25 -3.48 9.53
N HIS A 133 0.48 -4.58 9.72
CA HIS A 133 1.35 -5.15 8.68
C HIS A 133 0.55 -5.64 7.45
N ILE A 134 -0.55 -6.37 7.67
CA ILE A 134 -1.41 -6.83 6.57
C ILE A 134 -2.00 -5.63 5.82
N ALA A 135 -2.46 -4.59 6.52
CA ALA A 135 -2.98 -3.38 5.89
C ALA A 135 -1.93 -2.68 5.02
N LYS A 136 -0.66 -2.64 5.47
CA LYS A 136 0.47 -2.12 4.68
C LYS A 136 0.68 -2.94 3.41
N LEU A 137 0.66 -4.27 3.49
CA LEU A 137 0.77 -5.16 2.31
C LEU A 137 -0.42 -5.01 1.35
N GLN A 138 -1.65 -4.94 1.86
CA GLN A 138 -2.86 -4.73 1.06
C GLN A 138 -2.79 -3.41 0.30
N ARG A 139 -2.38 -2.32 0.97
CA ARG A 139 -2.18 -1.02 0.33
C ARG A 139 -1.12 -1.10 -0.79
N ASN A 140 0.05 -1.68 -0.50
CA ASN A 140 1.12 -1.82 -1.50
C ASN A 140 0.66 -2.67 -2.70
N PHE A 141 -0.10 -3.75 -2.46
CA PHE A 141 -0.64 -4.61 -3.49
C PHE A 141 -1.71 -3.92 -4.35
N SER A 142 -2.57 -3.11 -3.73
CA SER A 142 -3.56 -2.29 -4.44
C SER A 142 -2.87 -1.26 -5.34
N GLU A 143 -1.89 -0.51 -4.81
CA GLU A 143 -1.12 0.46 -5.59
C GLU A 143 -0.44 -0.20 -6.80
N LEU A 144 0.16 -1.38 -6.60
CA LEU A 144 0.79 -2.16 -7.66
C LEU A 144 -0.23 -2.62 -8.72
N ASN A 145 -1.40 -3.11 -8.29
CA ASN A 145 -2.45 -3.57 -9.20
C ASN A 145 -3.08 -2.43 -10.00
N ASP A 146 -3.25 -1.25 -9.39
CA ASP A 146 -3.74 -0.06 -10.08
C ASP A 146 -2.76 0.35 -11.19
N GLU A 147 -1.45 0.32 -10.89
CA GLU A 147 -0.42 0.62 -11.88
C GLU A 147 -0.35 -0.45 -12.99
N LEU A 148 -0.40 -1.75 -12.65
CA LEU A 148 -0.45 -2.85 -13.62
C LEU A 148 -1.68 -2.76 -14.54
N ARG A 149 -2.84 -2.38 -14.00
CA ARG A 149 -4.05 -2.18 -14.78
C ARG A 149 -3.88 -1.03 -15.76
N ARG A 150 -3.21 0.05 -15.35
CA ARG A 150 -2.93 1.21 -16.19
C ARG A 150 -1.96 0.91 -17.33
N VAL A 151 -0.84 0.23 -17.03
CA VAL A 151 0.27 0.07 -18.00
C VAL A 151 0.20 -1.20 -18.83
N ALA A 152 -0.32 -2.28 -18.25
CA ALA A 152 -0.29 -3.62 -18.85
C ALA A 152 -1.69 -4.25 -18.95
N LYS A 153 -2.75 -3.51 -18.59
CA LYS A 153 -4.15 -3.97 -18.63
C LYS A 153 -4.36 -5.31 -17.90
N THR A 154 -3.62 -5.53 -16.82
CA THR A 154 -3.63 -6.78 -16.05
C THR A 154 -3.66 -6.50 -14.55
N THR A 155 -3.92 -7.53 -13.77
CA THR A 155 -3.86 -7.51 -12.30
C THR A 155 -3.32 -8.82 -11.76
N LEU A 156 -2.63 -8.74 -10.62
CA LEU A 156 -2.19 -9.88 -9.84
C LEU A 156 -3.37 -10.46 -9.05
N PRO A 157 -3.47 -11.80 -8.95
CA PRO A 157 -4.53 -12.45 -8.20
C PRO A 157 -4.30 -12.31 -6.68
N ASP A 158 -5.39 -12.26 -5.91
CA ASP A 158 -5.35 -12.21 -4.43
C ASP A 158 -4.58 -13.39 -3.81
N LEU A 159 -4.45 -14.51 -4.54
CA LEU A 159 -3.59 -15.62 -4.14
C LEU A 159 -2.15 -15.19 -3.89
N LEU A 160 -1.62 -14.27 -4.69
CA LEU A 160 -0.27 -13.74 -4.52
C LEU A 160 -0.16 -12.89 -3.25
N LEU A 161 -1.17 -12.05 -2.97
CA LEU A 161 -1.21 -11.26 -1.74
C LEU A 161 -1.27 -12.17 -0.51
N MET A 162 -2.13 -13.19 -0.51
CA MET A 162 -2.20 -14.19 0.57
C MET A 162 -0.86 -14.90 0.76
N SER A 163 -0.23 -15.35 -0.34
CA SER A 163 1.09 -15.98 -0.30
C SER A 163 2.14 -15.04 0.27
N ARG A 164 2.10 -13.75 -0.09
CA ARG A 164 3.06 -12.76 0.42
C ARG A 164 2.86 -12.54 1.91
N ILE A 165 1.62 -12.36 2.38
CA ILE A 165 1.32 -12.25 3.82
C ILE A 165 1.96 -13.44 4.56
N MET A 166 1.70 -14.68 4.14
CA MET A 166 2.27 -15.89 4.75
C MET A 166 3.80 -15.91 4.76
N SER A 167 4.44 -15.48 3.67
CA SER A 167 5.89 -15.47 3.56
C SER A 167 6.57 -14.46 4.50
N THR A 168 5.90 -13.34 4.80
CA THR A 168 6.44 -12.25 5.64
C THR A 168 6.26 -12.48 7.14
N LEU A 169 5.54 -13.53 7.53
CA LEU A 169 5.30 -13.80 8.94
C LEU A 169 6.58 -14.33 9.62
N PRO A 170 6.91 -13.82 10.82
CA PRO A 170 7.98 -14.33 11.66
C PRO A 170 7.84 -15.82 12.03
N SER A 171 8.90 -16.41 12.59
CA SER A 171 8.96 -17.84 12.92
C SER A 171 7.98 -18.25 14.00
N GLU A 172 7.53 -17.33 14.86
CA GLU A 172 6.51 -17.58 15.90
C GLU A 172 5.15 -17.99 15.30
N TYR A 173 4.94 -17.74 14.00
CA TYR A 173 3.73 -18.12 13.27
C TYR A 173 3.87 -19.47 12.54
N PHE A 174 4.95 -20.23 12.74
CA PHE A 174 5.23 -21.46 11.99
C PHE A 174 4.08 -22.48 12.04
N GLU A 175 3.54 -22.77 13.23
CA GLU A 175 2.40 -23.70 13.40
C GLU A 175 1.16 -23.23 12.62
N PHE A 176 0.92 -21.92 12.60
CA PHE A 176 -0.15 -21.36 11.79
C PHE A 176 0.08 -21.57 10.29
N LYS A 177 1.33 -21.43 9.80
CA LYS A 177 1.66 -21.66 8.39
C LYS A 177 1.26 -23.06 7.94
N SER A 178 1.64 -24.08 8.71
CA SER A 178 1.30 -25.48 8.47
C SER A 178 -0.21 -25.70 8.38
N VAL A 179 -0.99 -25.11 9.30
CA VAL A 179 -2.47 -25.22 9.31
C VAL A 179 -3.12 -24.45 8.16
N TRP A 180 -2.57 -23.31 7.76
CA TRP A 180 -3.11 -22.53 6.64
C TRP A 180 -2.87 -23.22 5.30
N GLU A 181 -1.72 -23.87 5.15
CA GLU A 181 -1.37 -24.64 3.95
C GLU A 181 -2.32 -25.81 3.67
N SER A 182 -2.96 -26.37 4.70
CA SER A 182 -3.96 -27.43 4.54
C SER A 182 -5.35 -26.93 4.11
N VAL A 183 -5.62 -25.62 4.17
CA VAL A 183 -6.92 -25.06 3.76
C VAL A 183 -7.02 -25.10 2.22
N PRO A 184 -8.10 -25.62 1.61
CA PRO A 184 -8.25 -25.60 0.15
C PRO A 184 -8.17 -24.20 -0.44
N ILE A 185 -7.46 -24.02 -1.57
CA ILE A 185 -7.24 -22.70 -2.20
C ILE A 185 -8.57 -21.94 -2.44
N LYS A 186 -9.61 -22.64 -2.90
CA LYS A 186 -10.93 -22.06 -3.19
C LYS A 186 -11.63 -21.47 -1.96
N GLU A 187 -11.24 -21.89 -0.76
CA GLU A 187 -11.83 -21.42 0.49
C GLU A 187 -11.02 -20.29 1.14
N ARG A 188 -9.82 -20.01 0.63
CA ARG A 188 -8.92 -18.97 1.15
C ARG A 188 -9.39 -17.59 0.69
N SER A 189 -9.31 -16.64 1.60
CA SER A 189 -9.46 -15.21 1.30
C SER A 189 -8.57 -14.40 2.23
N VAL A 190 -8.24 -13.17 1.82
CA VAL A 190 -7.44 -12.26 2.64
C VAL A 190 -8.12 -12.02 3.99
N ASN A 191 -9.44 -11.83 4.01
CA ASN A 191 -10.20 -11.61 5.25
C ASN A 191 -10.11 -12.80 6.22
N LYS A 192 -10.30 -14.03 5.73
CA LYS A 192 -10.17 -15.24 6.55
C LYS A 192 -8.75 -15.42 7.08
N LEU A 193 -7.74 -15.10 6.25
CA LEU A 193 -6.34 -15.16 6.66
C LEU A 193 -6.07 -14.14 7.79
N THR A 194 -6.48 -12.90 7.61
CA THR A 194 -6.33 -11.81 8.59
C THR A 194 -6.99 -12.16 9.92
N GLU A 195 -8.24 -12.64 9.89
CA GLU A 195 -8.99 -13.03 11.10
C GLU A 195 -8.24 -14.10 11.89
N ARG A 196 -7.81 -15.19 11.23
CA ARG A 196 -7.10 -16.28 11.93
C ARG A 196 -5.73 -15.86 12.43
N LEU A 197 -5.00 -15.03 11.68
CA LEU A 197 -3.70 -14.52 12.13
C LEU A 197 -3.82 -13.65 13.38
N ARG A 198 -4.83 -12.78 13.46
CA ARG A 198 -5.08 -11.96 14.66
C ARG A 198 -5.38 -12.82 15.89
N LEU A 199 -6.13 -13.92 15.73
CA LEU A 199 -6.38 -14.86 16.83
C LEU A 199 -5.10 -15.55 17.32
N ILE A 200 -4.16 -15.84 16.43
CA ILE A 200 -2.85 -16.39 16.81
C ILE A 200 -2.02 -15.34 17.53
N GLU A 201 -1.98 -14.11 17.03
CA GLU A 201 -1.25 -13.00 17.67
C GLU A 201 -1.69 -12.77 19.13
N MET A 202 -2.99 -12.84 19.41
CA MET A 202 -3.53 -12.74 20.78
C MET A 202 -3.09 -13.86 21.72
N ARG A 203 -2.70 -15.02 21.17
CA ARG A 203 -2.25 -16.20 21.93
C ARG A 203 -0.73 -16.26 22.08
N LEU A 204 0.01 -15.49 21.28
CA LEU A 204 1.44 -15.40 21.42
C LEU A 204 1.76 -14.74 22.77
N PRO A 205 2.86 -15.15 23.43
CA PRO A 205 3.34 -14.44 24.60
C PRO A 205 3.49 -12.96 24.26
N SER A 206 2.95 -12.07 25.09
CA SER A 206 3.22 -10.64 24.93
C SER A 206 4.73 -10.45 24.93
N LYS A 207 5.25 -9.62 24.02
CA LYS A 207 6.62 -9.14 24.09
C LYS A 207 6.74 -8.19 25.28
N SER A 208 6.55 -8.68 26.51
CA SER A 208 7.07 -8.00 27.68
C SER A 208 8.58 -7.95 27.51
N THR A 209 9.15 -6.80 27.80
CA THR A 209 10.60 -6.57 27.93
C THR A 209 11.17 -7.29 29.16
N ASP A 210 10.74 -8.53 29.41
CA ASP A 210 11.22 -9.43 30.45
C ASP A 210 11.67 -10.76 29.81
N SER A 211 12.44 -10.68 28.73
CA SER A 211 13.32 -11.80 28.33
C SER A 211 14.67 -11.70 29.02
N THR A 212 14.64 -11.72 30.35
CA THR A 212 15.77 -12.14 31.19
C THR A 212 15.27 -13.04 32.31
N ALA A 213 14.65 -14.16 31.96
CA ALA A 213 14.59 -15.32 32.84
C ALA A 213 14.35 -16.61 32.03
N LEU A 214 15.21 -17.60 32.29
CA LEU A 214 15.16 -19.02 31.85
C LEU A 214 15.69 -19.23 30.42
N VAL A 215 16.83 -19.86 30.18
CA VAL A 215 17.39 -21.05 30.83
C VAL A 215 18.91 -20.91 30.92
N ALA A 216 19.42 -20.66 32.13
CA ALA A 216 20.77 -21.09 32.45
C ALA A 216 20.75 -22.62 32.48
N THR A 217 20.96 -23.25 31.31
CA THR A 217 21.42 -24.64 31.30
C THR A 217 22.70 -24.58 32.11
N LYS A 218 22.66 -25.10 33.34
CA LYS A 218 23.85 -25.40 34.12
C LYS A 218 24.77 -26.13 33.15
N LYS A 219 25.77 -25.44 32.61
CA LYS A 219 26.94 -26.10 32.02
C LYS A 219 27.44 -26.94 33.18
N LYS A 220 27.14 -28.25 33.13
CA LYS A 220 27.91 -29.22 33.89
C LYS A 220 29.34 -28.99 33.42
N VAL A 221 30.10 -28.24 34.21
CA VAL A 221 31.53 -28.17 34.08
C VAL A 221 31.98 -29.62 34.21
N PHE A 222 32.29 -30.25 33.08
CA PHE A 222 33.03 -31.49 33.07
C PHE A 222 34.36 -31.17 33.74
N LYS A 223 34.47 -31.45 35.04
CA LYS A 223 35.76 -31.56 35.71
C LYS A 223 36.53 -32.63 34.93
N LYS A 224 37.50 -32.23 34.11
CA LYS A 224 38.47 -33.17 33.54
C LYS A 224 39.06 -33.95 34.71
N PRO A 225 39.03 -35.30 34.71
CA PRO A 225 39.67 -36.06 35.77
C PRO A 225 41.16 -35.70 35.78
N GLU A 226 41.66 -35.28 36.94
CA GLU A 226 43.10 -35.11 37.15
C GLU A 226 43.79 -36.42 36.80
N ARG A 227 44.63 -36.39 35.75
CA ARG A 227 45.46 -37.53 35.39
C ARG A 227 46.48 -37.74 36.51
N LYS A 228 46.28 -38.81 37.28
CA LYS A 228 47.21 -39.29 38.30
C LYS A 228 48.27 -40.17 37.64
N CYS A 229 49.50 -40.13 38.15
CA CYS A 229 50.57 -41.02 37.70
C CYS A 229 50.15 -42.49 37.85
N TYR A 230 50.47 -43.32 36.85
CA TYR A 230 50.11 -44.74 36.86
C TYR A 230 50.81 -45.53 37.97
N VAL A 231 51.98 -45.06 38.42
CA VAL A 231 52.80 -45.73 39.43
C VAL A 231 52.48 -45.22 40.84
N CYS A 232 52.58 -43.91 41.09
CA CYS A 232 52.45 -43.37 42.46
C CYS A 232 51.07 -42.76 42.79
N ARG A 233 50.15 -42.69 41.82
CA ARG A 233 48.80 -42.11 41.96
C ARG A 233 48.75 -40.64 42.42
N LYS A 234 49.87 -39.91 42.43
CA LYS A 234 49.91 -38.47 42.70
C LYS A 234 49.56 -37.66 41.43
N PRO A 235 48.90 -36.50 41.55
CA PRO A 235 48.65 -35.59 40.43
C PRO A 235 49.95 -34.89 39.97
N GLY A 236 49.96 -34.37 38.74
CA GLY A 236 51.04 -33.50 38.23
C GLY A 236 52.06 -34.14 37.27
N HIS A 237 52.05 -35.46 37.10
CA HIS A 237 52.90 -36.18 36.13
C HIS A 237 52.24 -37.50 35.67
N LYS A 238 52.69 -38.07 34.54
CA LYS A 238 52.14 -39.34 34.00
C LYS A 238 52.92 -40.59 34.43
N ASP A 239 54.24 -40.53 34.45
CA ASP A 239 55.14 -41.64 34.81
C ASP A 239 56.23 -41.14 35.76
N CYS A 240 56.58 -41.94 36.78
CA CYS A 240 57.66 -41.59 37.69
C CYS A 240 59.00 -41.77 36.96
N CYS A 241 59.80 -40.70 36.87
CA CYS A 241 61.24 -40.83 36.68
C CYS A 241 61.87 -41.39 37.95
#